data_AF-A0A183HGW4-F1
#
_entry.id   AF-A0A183HGW4-F1
#
_cell.length_a   1.000
_cell.length_b   1.000
_cell.length_c   1.000
_cell.angle_alpha   90.00
_cell.angle_beta   90.00
_cell.angle_gamma   90.00
#
_symmetry.space_group_name_H-M   'P 1'
#
loop_
_entity.id
_entity.type
_entity.pdbx_description
1 polymer ?
#
loop_
_entity_poly.entity_id
_entity_poly.type
_entity_poly.pdbx_seq_one_letter_code
_entity_poly.pdbx_strand_id
1 'polypeptide(L)'
;MHGIVTGVYRQCGIQSNIQKLRNGFDSGNLPNLRDEAILKDIHSVSSLLKQYFRQLPNPLFTFELYPEFIGAYETTDDEQANRFKDVIGRLPHEHYRTAKYLIRHLTKLCQCTHLTDMNSKNLAIVWAPNLFRCPPCIDDISDASDSTLLQGLNAQTGLCNYILAHAVYLFSLENDSLSLPENTISRSSASLCGGITLSPDLNRRRFIDVNGGPSTLP
;
A
#
# COMPACT_ATOMS: atom_id res chain seq x y z
N MET A 1 1.47 -2.33 19.33
CA MET A 1 1.27 -2.31 17.87
C MET A 1 2.60 -2.64 17.23
N HIS A 2 2.78 -3.84 16.66
CA HIS A 2 4.04 -4.19 15.99
C HIS A 2 3.91 -3.90 14.48
N GLY A 3 4.94 -3.34 13.84
CA GLY A 3 4.95 -3.07 12.40
C GLY A 3 4.66 -1.63 11.96
N ILE A 4 4.29 -0.72 12.88
CA ILE A 4 4.32 0.73 12.62
C ILE A 4 5.69 1.24 13.05
N VAL A 5 6.64 1.19 12.12
CA VAL A 5 8.03 1.61 12.34
C VAL A 5 8.50 2.48 11.18
N THR A 6 9.49 3.33 11.43
CA THR A 6 10.13 4.15 10.41
C THR A 6 10.63 3.28 9.25
N GLY A 7 10.30 3.66 8.03
CA GLY A 7 10.72 2.97 6.82
C GLY A 7 10.17 1.56 6.66
N VAL A 8 9.05 1.20 7.28
CA VAL A 8 8.39 -0.10 7.02
C VAL A 8 8.19 -0.33 5.52
N TYR A 9 8.40 -1.56 5.05
CA TYR A 9 8.54 -1.94 3.63
C TYR A 9 9.70 -1.32 2.84
N ARG A 10 10.20 -0.13 3.17
CA ARG A 10 11.37 0.46 2.50
C ARG A 10 12.68 -0.18 2.97
N GLN A 11 12.85 -0.33 4.28
CA GLN A 11 14.05 -0.92 4.87
C GLN A 11 14.05 -2.44 4.70
N CYS A 12 15.25 -3.00 4.51
CA CYS A 12 15.47 -4.43 4.37
C CYS A 12 15.71 -5.07 5.73
N GLY A 13 15.03 -6.18 5.98
CA GLY A 13 15.37 -7.06 7.10
C GLY A 13 16.66 -7.84 6.90
N ILE A 14 17.09 -8.52 7.96
CA ILE A 14 18.28 -9.37 7.97
C ILE A 14 18.03 -10.62 7.12
N GLN A 15 18.90 -10.87 6.14
CA GLN A 15 18.72 -11.96 5.16
C GLN A 15 18.55 -13.34 5.80
N SER A 16 19.30 -13.67 6.85
CA SER A 16 19.18 -14.96 7.55
C SER A 16 17.82 -15.12 8.22
N ASN A 17 17.25 -14.05 8.78
CA ASN A 17 15.90 -14.06 9.36
C ASN A 17 14.84 -14.22 8.28
N ILE A 18 14.98 -13.54 7.13
CA ILE A 18 14.09 -13.71 5.98
C ILE A 18 14.07 -15.18 5.52
N GLN A 19 15.26 -15.81 5.36
CA GLN A 19 15.33 -17.22 4.96
C GLN A 19 14.75 -18.16 6.02
N LYS A 20 14.99 -17.89 7.31
CA LYS A 20 14.39 -18.68 8.40
C LYS A 20 12.86 -18.61 8.37
N LEU A 21 12.30 -17.41 8.19
CA LEU A 21 10.85 -17.22 8.07
C LEU A 21 10.30 -17.96 6.84
N ARG A 22 10.96 -17.80 5.69
CA ARG A 22 10.59 -18.46 4.44
C ARG A 22 10.56 -19.99 4.59
N ASN A 23 11.65 -20.58 5.08
CA ASN A 23 11.74 -22.03 5.29
C ASN A 23 10.65 -22.54 6.23
N GLY A 24 10.26 -21.73 7.23
CA GLY A 24 9.11 -22.03 8.09
C GLY A 24 7.82 -22.19 7.29
N PHE A 25 7.46 -21.18 6.50
CA PHE A 25 6.28 -21.22 5.64
C PHE A 25 6.34 -22.35 4.59
N ASP A 26 7.47 -22.51 3.91
CA ASP A 26 7.64 -23.52 2.85
C ASP A 26 7.55 -24.96 3.41
N SER A 27 7.85 -25.17 4.69
CA SER A 27 7.70 -26.46 5.37
C SER A 27 6.29 -26.70 5.93
N GLY A 28 5.33 -25.81 5.65
CA GLY A 28 3.97 -25.86 6.19
C GLY A 28 3.85 -25.42 7.65
N ASN A 29 4.93 -24.91 8.25
CA ASN A 29 4.89 -24.34 9.59
C ASN A 29 4.46 -22.88 9.53
N LEU A 30 3.74 -22.42 10.55
CA LEU A 30 3.45 -21.00 10.74
C LEU A 30 4.49 -20.41 11.70
N PRO A 31 5.44 -19.58 11.24
CA PRO A 31 6.40 -18.94 12.13
C PRO A 31 5.68 -18.09 13.18
N ASN A 32 6.10 -18.19 14.44
CA ASN A 32 5.56 -17.32 15.48
C ASN A 32 6.06 -15.88 15.29
N LEU A 33 5.26 -15.04 14.64
CA LEU A 33 5.60 -13.63 14.39
C LEU A 33 5.70 -12.76 15.66
N ARG A 34 5.41 -13.33 16.86
CA ARG A 34 5.59 -12.68 18.17
C ARG A 34 6.90 -13.06 18.85
N ASP A 35 7.73 -13.90 18.24
CA ASP A 35 9.08 -14.18 18.73
C ASP A 35 9.89 -12.87 18.84
N GLU A 36 10.55 -12.66 19.97
CA GLU A 36 11.42 -11.52 20.25
C GLU A 36 12.46 -11.28 19.15
N ALA A 37 13.02 -12.34 18.56
CA ALA A 37 13.98 -12.22 17.47
C ALA A 37 13.35 -11.59 16.21
N ILE A 38 12.08 -11.91 15.92
CA ILE A 38 11.32 -11.34 14.80
C ILE A 38 10.88 -9.91 15.13
N LEU A 39 10.46 -9.65 16.37
CA LEU A 39 10.05 -8.32 16.80
C LEU A 39 11.19 -7.29 16.73
N LYS A 40 12.43 -7.72 16.99
CA LYS A 40 13.65 -6.89 16.82
C LYS A 40 14.01 -6.62 15.35
N ASP A 41 13.50 -7.42 14.42
CA ASP A 41 13.77 -7.32 12.99
C ASP A 41 12.47 -7.45 12.17
N ILE A 42 11.54 -6.54 12.43
CA ILE A 42 10.23 -6.51 11.77
C ILE A 42 10.34 -6.29 10.25
N HIS A 43 11.45 -5.72 9.79
CA HIS A 43 11.74 -5.52 8.37
C HIS A 43 11.94 -6.86 7.65
N SER A 44 12.32 -7.94 8.33
CA SER A 44 12.37 -9.27 7.73
C SER A 44 10.99 -9.80 7.34
N VAL A 45 9.97 -9.55 8.15
CA VAL A 45 8.58 -9.89 7.82
C VAL A 45 8.12 -9.09 6.59
N SER A 46 8.42 -7.79 6.56
CA SER A 46 8.10 -6.90 5.44
C SER A 46 8.79 -7.31 4.14
N SER A 47 10.08 -7.65 4.22
CA SER A 47 10.86 -8.14 3.07
C SER A 47 10.32 -9.46 2.54
N LEU A 48 10.00 -10.41 3.42
CA LEU A 48 9.43 -11.69 3.02
C LEU A 48 8.08 -11.52 2.33
N LEU A 49 7.21 -10.66 2.87
CA LEU A 49 5.90 -10.39 2.28
C LEU A 49 6.04 -9.84 0.86
N LYS A 50 6.91 -8.84 0.64
CA LYS A 50 7.19 -8.32 -0.71
C LYS A 50 7.73 -9.41 -1.65
N GLN A 51 8.64 -10.24 -1.14
CA GLN A 51 9.22 -11.34 -1.89
C GLN A 51 8.16 -12.35 -2.33
N TYR A 52 7.20 -12.69 -1.46
CA TYR A 52 6.08 -13.57 -1.80
C TYR A 52 5.31 -13.05 -3.02
N PHE A 53 4.87 -11.78 -3.01
CA PHE A 53 4.15 -11.19 -4.13
C PHE A 53 4.99 -11.15 -5.42
N ARG A 54 6.28 -10.80 -5.31
CA ARG A 54 7.20 -10.81 -6.45
C ARG A 54 7.41 -12.20 -7.04
N GLN A 55 7.27 -13.26 -6.25
CA GLN A 55 7.50 -14.64 -6.69
C GLN A 55 6.23 -15.37 -7.14
N LEU A 56 5.05 -14.75 -7.03
CA LEU A 56 3.82 -15.34 -7.58
C LEU A 56 4.02 -15.68 -9.07
N PRO A 57 3.51 -16.80 -9.59
CA PRO A 57 3.61 -17.11 -11.02
C PRO A 57 2.94 -16.03 -11.90
N ASN A 58 1.72 -15.62 -11.53
CA ASN A 58 0.99 -14.51 -12.13
C ASN A 58 0.97 -13.34 -11.12
N PRO A 59 1.36 -12.10 -11.48
CA PRO A 59 1.39 -10.98 -10.52
C PRO A 59 0.01 -10.75 -9.90
N LEU A 60 -0.03 -10.05 -8.76
CA LEU A 60 -1.29 -9.82 -8.04
C LEU A 60 -2.33 -9.14 -8.92
N PHE A 61 -1.92 -8.15 -9.73
CA PHE A 61 -2.80 -7.45 -10.67
C PHE A 61 -2.88 -8.09 -12.07
N THR A 62 -2.37 -9.32 -12.21
CA THR A 62 -2.40 -10.17 -13.39
C THR A 62 -1.63 -9.64 -14.61
N PHE A 63 -1.12 -10.55 -15.44
CA PHE A 63 -0.54 -10.15 -16.73
C PHE A 63 -1.64 -9.73 -17.71
N GLU A 64 -2.78 -10.41 -17.65
CA GLU A 64 -3.90 -10.27 -18.56
C GLU A 64 -4.54 -8.88 -18.47
N LEU A 65 -4.66 -8.32 -17.26
CA LEU A 65 -5.24 -7.00 -17.05
C LEU A 65 -4.21 -5.86 -17.08
N TYR A 66 -2.91 -6.17 -17.18
CA TYR A 66 -1.86 -5.15 -17.16
C TYR A 66 -2.04 -4.07 -18.24
N PRO A 67 -2.31 -4.38 -19.53
CA PRO A 67 -2.55 -3.37 -20.55
C PRO A 67 -3.76 -2.47 -20.24
N GLU A 68 -4.79 -3.03 -19.62
CA GLU A 68 -6.01 -2.29 -19.27
C GLU A 68 -5.80 -1.36 -18.08
N PHE A 69 -4.96 -1.77 -17.11
CA PHE A 69 -4.50 -0.89 -16.04
C PHE A 69 -3.70 0.29 -16.59
N ILE A 70 -2.81 0.05 -17.56
CA ILE A 70 -2.05 1.13 -18.22
C ILE A 70 -3.00 2.05 -18.98
N GLY A 71 -3.91 1.51 -19.79
CA GLY A 71 -4.88 2.32 -20.55
C GLY A 71 -5.78 3.17 -19.64
N ALA A 72 -6.21 2.64 -18.49
CA ALA A 72 -6.94 3.41 -17.49
C ALA A 72 -6.08 4.51 -16.84
N TYR A 73 -4.79 4.24 -16.60
CA TYR A 73 -3.87 5.22 -16.00
C TYR A 73 -3.52 6.38 -16.95
N GLU A 74 -3.39 6.11 -18.23
CA GLU A 74 -3.06 7.12 -19.24
C GLU A 74 -4.21 8.10 -19.51
N THR A 75 -5.45 7.71 -19.19
CA THR A 75 -6.62 8.58 -19.36
C THR A 75 -6.79 9.48 -18.14
N THR A 76 -6.76 10.80 -18.35
CA THR A 76 -6.86 11.81 -17.28
C THR A 76 -8.21 12.54 -17.30
N ASP A 77 -9.29 11.80 -17.58
CA ASP A 77 -10.67 12.31 -17.55
C ASP A 77 -11.38 11.95 -16.24
N ASP A 78 -12.58 12.48 -16.03
CA ASP A 78 -13.39 12.22 -14.84
C ASP A 78 -13.81 10.73 -14.71
N GLU A 79 -13.67 9.94 -15.77
CA GLU A 79 -13.99 8.51 -15.83
C GLU A 79 -12.81 7.61 -15.42
N GLN A 80 -11.62 8.19 -15.19
CA GLN A 80 -10.41 7.43 -14.85
C GLN A 80 -10.67 6.46 -13.68
N ALA A 81 -11.26 6.95 -12.58
CA ALA A 81 -11.53 6.13 -11.39
C ALA A 81 -12.52 4.99 -11.67
N ASN A 82 -13.52 5.22 -12.53
CA ASN A 82 -14.50 4.20 -12.92
C ASN A 82 -13.83 3.10 -13.75
N ARG A 83 -12.97 3.47 -14.71
CA ARG A 83 -12.21 2.49 -15.50
C ARG A 83 -11.30 1.62 -14.63
N PHE A 84 -10.59 2.22 -13.67
CA PHE A 84 -9.80 1.45 -12.70
C PHE A 84 -10.67 0.48 -11.91
N LYS A 85 -11.84 0.93 -11.45
CA LYS A 85 -12.77 0.10 -10.68
C LYS A 85 -13.29 -1.07 -11.51
N ASP A 86 -13.59 -0.85 -12.79
CA ASP A 86 -14.02 -1.90 -13.73
C ASP A 86 -12.89 -2.91 -13.97
N VAL A 87 -11.64 -2.45 -14.16
CA VAL A 87 -10.48 -3.34 -14.32
C VAL A 87 -10.26 -4.18 -13.05
N ILE A 88 -10.32 -3.55 -11.88
CA ILE A 88 -10.21 -4.24 -10.58
C ILE A 88 -11.35 -5.25 -10.40
N GLY A 89 -12.57 -4.93 -10.85
CA GLY A 89 -13.74 -5.81 -10.78
C GLY A 89 -13.61 -7.07 -11.64
N ARG A 90 -12.73 -7.07 -12.64
CA ARG A 90 -12.44 -8.23 -13.51
C ARG A 90 -11.28 -9.10 -13.01
N LEU A 91 -10.61 -8.73 -11.92
CA LEU A 91 -9.60 -9.58 -11.29
C LEU A 91 -10.22 -10.93 -10.89
N PRO A 92 -9.48 -12.04 -11.05
CA PRO A 92 -9.90 -13.32 -10.48
C PRO A 92 -10.18 -13.21 -8.98
N HIS A 93 -11.16 -13.98 -8.49
CA HIS A 93 -11.66 -13.88 -7.11
C HIS A 93 -10.55 -13.85 -6.05
N GLU A 94 -9.58 -14.77 -6.12
CA GLU A 94 -8.49 -14.85 -5.15
C GLU A 94 -7.50 -13.68 -5.27
N HIS A 95 -7.28 -13.17 -6.49
CA HIS A 95 -6.46 -11.98 -6.73
C HIS A 95 -7.14 -10.73 -6.16
N TYR A 96 -8.44 -10.53 -6.43
CA TYR A 96 -9.21 -9.41 -5.90
C TYR A 96 -9.22 -9.41 -4.36
N ARG A 97 -9.51 -10.56 -3.72
CA ARG A 97 -9.51 -10.66 -2.25
C ARG A 97 -8.17 -10.32 -1.63
N THR A 98 -7.09 -10.83 -2.23
CA THR A 98 -5.73 -10.58 -1.76
C THR A 98 -5.34 -9.11 -1.96
N ALA A 99 -5.64 -8.55 -3.14
CA ALA A 99 -5.42 -7.14 -3.46
C ALA A 99 -6.18 -6.22 -2.50
N LYS A 100 -7.47 -6.46 -2.29
CA LYS A 100 -8.30 -5.71 -1.33
C LYS A 100 -7.69 -5.70 0.06
N TYR A 101 -7.24 -6.85 0.56
CA TYR A 101 -6.63 -6.95 1.88
C TYR A 101 -5.32 -6.18 1.97
N LEU A 102 -4.43 -6.36 0.98
CA LEU A 102 -3.14 -5.67 0.93
C LEU A 102 -3.33 -4.16 0.82
N ILE A 103 -4.13 -3.69 -0.13
CA ILE A 103 -4.36 -2.26 -0.36
C ILE A 103 -4.97 -1.61 0.88
N ARG A 104 -5.94 -2.25 1.53
CA ARG A 104 -6.48 -1.78 2.82
C ARG A 104 -5.39 -1.66 3.89
N HIS A 105 -4.49 -2.63 4.00
CA HIS A 105 -3.37 -2.57 4.94
C HIS A 105 -2.42 -1.39 4.63
N LEU A 106 -2.08 -1.19 3.35
CA LEU A 106 -1.21 -0.08 2.94
C LEU A 106 -1.89 1.29 3.14
N THR A 107 -3.19 1.41 2.90
CA THR A 107 -3.97 2.63 3.21
C THR A 107 -3.91 2.96 4.70
N LYS A 108 -3.99 1.97 5.60
CA LYS A 108 -3.80 2.19 7.04
C LYS A 108 -2.40 2.69 7.38
N LEU A 109 -1.36 2.19 6.71
CA LEU A 109 0.01 2.69 6.90
C LEU A 109 0.19 4.13 6.41
N CYS A 110 -0.46 4.53 5.31
CA CYS A 110 -0.46 5.91 4.86
C CYS A 110 -1.00 6.87 5.95
N GLN A 111 -1.99 6.45 6.75
CA GLN A 111 -2.51 7.25 7.87
C GLN A 111 -1.47 7.41 9.01
N CYS A 112 -0.49 6.51 9.07
CA CYS A 112 0.62 6.54 10.02
C CYS A 112 1.91 7.10 9.39
N THR A 113 1.82 7.91 8.33
CA THR A 113 2.99 8.53 7.69
C THR A 113 3.86 9.29 8.69
N HIS A 114 3.27 9.96 9.67
CA HIS A 114 3.99 10.70 10.72
C HIS A 114 4.86 9.84 11.65
N LEU A 115 4.65 8.51 11.67
CA LEU A 115 5.46 7.55 12.44
C LEU A 115 6.37 6.71 11.54
N THR A 116 5.96 6.48 10.30
CA THR A 116 6.61 5.52 9.39
C THR A 116 7.46 6.19 8.32
N ASP A 117 7.26 7.48 8.03
CA ASP A 117 7.79 8.18 6.85
C ASP A 117 7.36 7.58 5.51
N MET A 118 6.29 6.77 5.51
CA MET A 118 5.80 6.05 4.34
C MET A 118 4.41 6.57 3.92
N ASN A 119 4.42 7.58 3.06
CA ASN A 119 3.22 8.04 2.35
C ASN A 119 2.87 7.12 1.15
N SER A 120 1.75 7.39 0.47
CA SER A 120 1.29 6.58 -0.67
C SER A 120 2.33 6.51 -1.80
N LYS A 121 3.03 7.60 -2.10
CA LYS A 121 4.06 7.66 -3.15
C LYS A 121 5.25 6.78 -2.79
N ASN A 122 5.74 6.87 -1.54
CA ASN A 122 6.85 6.06 -1.05
C ASN A 122 6.49 4.57 -1.04
N LEU A 123 5.28 4.22 -0.61
CA LEU A 123 4.80 2.85 -0.64
C LEU A 123 4.63 2.34 -2.08
N ALA A 124 4.15 3.17 -3.00
CA ALA A 124 3.99 2.81 -4.41
C ALA A 124 5.33 2.45 -5.07
N ILE A 125 6.39 3.24 -4.83
CA ILE A 125 7.75 2.94 -5.33
C ILE A 125 8.20 1.54 -4.88
N VAL A 126 7.94 1.21 -3.61
CA VAL A 126 8.33 -0.08 -3.05
C VAL A 126 7.47 -1.22 -3.58
N TRP A 127 6.15 -1.02 -3.67
CA TRP A 127 5.19 -2.08 -3.95
C TRP A 127 4.95 -2.34 -5.43
N ALA A 128 4.98 -1.33 -6.29
CA ALA A 128 4.74 -1.46 -7.73
C ALA A 128 5.48 -2.64 -8.38
N PRO A 129 6.81 -2.81 -8.23
CA PRO A 129 7.54 -3.93 -8.86
C PRO A 129 7.22 -5.30 -8.27
N ASN A 130 6.54 -5.36 -7.12
CA ASN A 130 6.11 -6.62 -6.50
C ASN A 130 4.65 -6.96 -6.86
N LEU A 131 3.86 -6.01 -7.38
CA LEU A 131 2.43 -6.19 -7.65
C LEU A 131 2.09 -6.22 -9.14
N PHE A 132 2.92 -5.57 -9.97
CA PHE A 132 2.79 -5.50 -11.41
C PHE A 132 4.01 -6.11 -12.08
N ARG A 133 3.79 -6.73 -13.24
CA ARG A 133 4.84 -7.09 -14.18
C ARG A 133 4.31 -6.90 -15.58
N CYS A 134 5.13 -6.32 -16.46
CA CYS A 134 4.80 -6.28 -17.87
C CYS A 134 4.73 -7.74 -18.38
N PRO A 135 3.71 -8.11 -19.17
CA PRO A 135 3.69 -9.42 -19.84
C PRO A 135 4.99 -9.60 -20.63
N PRO A 136 5.63 -10.77 -20.58
CA PRO A 136 6.76 -11.04 -21.46
C PRO A 136 6.30 -10.89 -22.91
N CYS A 137 6.86 -9.93 -23.63
CA CYS A 137 6.72 -9.88 -25.08
C CYS A 137 7.35 -11.16 -25.65
N ILE A 138 6.64 -11.84 -26.54
CA ILE A 138 7.09 -13.12 -27.11
C ILE A 138 8.24 -12.89 -28.11
N ASP A 139 8.50 -11.66 -28.54
CA ASP A 139 9.38 -11.35 -29.67
C ASP A 139 10.75 -10.70 -29.32
N ASP A 140 11.03 -10.30 -28.08
CA ASP A 140 12.29 -9.59 -27.77
C ASP A 140 13.31 -10.47 -27.02
N ILE A 141 13.94 -11.37 -27.76
CA ILE A 141 15.32 -11.73 -27.47
C ILE A 141 16.17 -10.54 -27.96
N SER A 142 16.81 -9.85 -27.01
CA SER A 142 17.80 -8.76 -27.17
C SER A 142 17.28 -7.31 -27.30
N ASP A 143 17.79 -6.45 -26.40
CA ASP A 143 17.77 -4.98 -26.43
C ASP A 143 16.46 -4.22 -26.11
N ALA A 144 15.81 -4.55 -24.99
CA ALA A 144 14.98 -3.55 -24.31
C ALA A 144 15.87 -2.39 -23.83
N SER A 145 15.80 -1.24 -24.51
CA SER A 145 16.46 -0.01 -24.09
C SER A 145 16.15 0.28 -22.61
N ASP A 146 17.16 0.63 -21.82
CA ASP A 146 17.00 1.07 -20.43
C ASP A 146 15.92 2.17 -20.32
N SER A 147 15.75 3.02 -21.36
CA SER A 147 14.71 4.05 -21.38
C SER A 147 13.28 3.48 -21.39
N THR A 148 13.03 2.40 -22.14
CA THR A 148 11.72 1.73 -22.23
C THR A 148 11.40 0.98 -20.94
N LEU A 149 12.42 0.35 -20.32
CA LEU A 149 12.29 -0.29 -19.01
C LEU A 149 12.00 0.75 -17.91
N LEU A 150 12.70 1.88 -17.91
CA LEU A 150 12.48 2.97 -16.97
C LEU A 150 11.10 3.63 -17.15
N GLN A 151 10.63 3.78 -18.39
CA GLN A 151 9.28 4.29 -18.67
C GLN A 151 8.20 3.33 -18.14
N GLY A 152 8.40 2.02 -18.34
CA GLY A 152 7.52 0.98 -17.76
C GLY A 152 7.48 1.00 -16.23
N LEU A 153 8.64 1.17 -15.57
CA LEU A 153 8.73 1.26 -14.11
C LEU A 153 8.09 2.54 -13.55
N ASN A 154 8.24 3.67 -14.25
CA ASN A 154 7.60 4.93 -13.90
C ASN A 154 6.07 4.82 -13.99
N ALA A 155 5.56 4.18 -15.04
CA ALA A 155 4.12 3.92 -15.21
C ALA A 155 3.57 3.01 -14.10
N GLN A 156 4.26 1.91 -13.78
CA GLN A 156 3.85 1.00 -12.69
C GLN A 156 3.80 1.69 -11.33
N THR A 157 4.78 2.54 -11.03
CA THR A 157 4.82 3.31 -9.79
C THR A 157 3.67 4.30 -9.72
N GLY A 158 3.40 5.02 -10.80
CA GLY A 158 2.28 5.95 -10.92
C GLY A 158 0.93 5.26 -10.74
N LEU A 159 0.72 4.14 -11.44
CA LEU A 159 -0.43 3.25 -11.32
C LEU A 159 -0.65 2.80 -9.88
N CYS A 160 0.38 2.28 -9.23
CA CYS A 160 0.30 1.80 -7.86
C CYS A 160 -0.04 2.95 -6.88
N ASN A 161 0.53 4.14 -7.08
CA ASN A 161 0.19 5.30 -6.26
C ASN A 161 -1.26 5.74 -6.47
N TYR A 162 -1.76 5.72 -7.71
CA TYR A 162 -3.15 6.04 -8.02
C TYR A 162 -4.12 5.09 -7.29
N ILE A 163 -3.84 3.79 -7.34
CA ILE A 163 -4.62 2.76 -6.63
C ILE A 163 -4.61 3.01 -5.12
N LEU A 164 -3.46 3.31 -4.53
CA LEU A 164 -3.36 3.59 -3.09
C LEU A 164 -4.11 4.88 -2.69
N ALA A 165 -4.04 5.92 -3.52
CA ALA A 165 -4.70 7.20 -3.27
C ALA A 165 -6.23 7.10 -3.36
N HIS A 166 -6.75 6.25 -4.25
CA HIS A 166 -8.20 6.07 -4.48
C HIS A 166 -8.74 4.75 -3.90
N ALA A 167 -7.97 4.10 -3.02
CA ALA A 167 -8.24 2.77 -2.50
C ALA A 167 -9.65 2.59 -1.92
N VAL A 168 -10.15 3.62 -1.20
CA VAL A 168 -11.46 3.59 -0.56
C VAL A 168 -12.57 3.38 -1.59
N TYR A 169 -12.53 4.14 -2.68
CA TYR A 169 -13.50 4.04 -3.77
C TYR A 169 -13.32 2.75 -4.59
N LEU A 170 -12.08 2.46 -4.99
CA LEU A 170 -11.73 1.37 -5.89
C LEU A 170 -12.04 -0.02 -5.30
N PHE A 171 -11.85 -0.20 -3.99
CA PHE A 171 -12.10 -1.47 -3.31
C PHE A 171 -13.33 -1.46 -2.39
N SER A 172 -14.10 -0.37 -2.39
CA SER A 172 -15.27 -0.17 -1.52
C SER A 172 -14.93 -0.44 -0.05
N LEU A 173 -13.96 0.32 0.48
CA LEU A 173 -13.44 0.16 1.85
C LEU A 173 -14.23 0.96 2.89
N GLU A 174 -15.30 1.67 2.51
CA GLU A 174 -16.08 2.59 3.36
C GLU A 174 -16.71 1.90 4.59
N ASN A 175 -17.09 0.63 4.45
CA ASN A 175 -17.71 -0.16 5.53
C ASN A 175 -16.71 -0.95 6.38
N ASP A 176 -15.46 -1.02 5.94
CA ASP A 176 -14.38 -1.67 6.70
C ASP A 176 -13.79 -0.61 7.63
N SER A 177 -14.17 -0.63 8.91
CA SER A 177 -13.66 0.30 9.91
C SER A 177 -12.12 0.40 9.79
N LEU A 178 -11.62 1.52 9.24
CA LEU A 178 -10.20 1.83 9.18
C LEU A 178 -9.67 2.25 10.55
N SER A 179 -10.28 1.75 11.63
CA SER A 179 -9.78 1.95 12.98
C SER A 179 -8.40 1.31 13.07
N LEU A 180 -7.41 2.15 13.31
CA LEU A 180 -6.22 1.74 14.05
C LEU A 180 -6.73 1.12 15.37
N PRO A 181 -6.23 -0.05 15.81
CA PRO A 181 -6.67 -0.61 17.09
C PRO A 181 -6.40 0.40 18.21
N GLU A 182 -7.48 1.01 18.72
CA GLU A 182 -7.47 1.75 19.97
C GLU A 182 -7.19 0.77 21.11
N ASN A 183 -6.21 1.12 21.93
CA ASN A 183 -5.81 0.37 23.10
C ASN A 183 -7.02 0.10 24.02
N THR A 184 -7.38 -1.16 24.21
CA THR A 184 -8.11 -1.59 25.41
C THR A 184 -7.12 -1.61 26.58
N ILE A 185 -6.83 -0.44 27.14
CA ILE A 185 -6.35 -0.37 28.53
C ILE A 185 -7.60 -0.45 29.40
N SER A 186 -7.89 -1.67 29.87
CA SER A 186 -8.75 -1.85 31.04
C SER A 186 -8.11 -1.12 32.21
N ARG A 187 -8.68 0.02 32.59
CA ARG A 187 -8.65 0.51 33.97
C ARG A 187 -10.05 0.87 34.39
N SER A 188 -10.54 0.05 35.31
CA SER A 188 -11.75 0.24 36.08
C SER A 188 -11.71 1.53 36.92
N SER A 189 -12.92 2.06 37.12
CA SER A 189 -13.40 3.00 38.15
C SER A 189 -12.83 4.43 38.19
N ALA A 190 -13.66 5.38 37.75
CA ALA A 190 -14.16 6.45 38.62
C ALA A 190 -15.42 7.08 38.00
N SER A 191 -16.40 7.32 38.86
CA SER A 191 -17.75 7.79 38.58
C SER A 191 -17.86 9.29 38.29
N LEU A 192 -19.02 9.65 37.74
CA LEU A 192 -19.79 10.89 37.98
C LEU A 192 -19.29 12.18 37.31
N CYS A 193 -20.00 12.63 36.27
CA CYS A 193 -20.99 13.73 36.36
C CYS A 193 -21.28 14.41 35.00
N GLY A 194 -22.57 14.67 34.75
CA GLY A 194 -23.03 15.90 34.11
C GLY A 194 -23.26 15.83 32.60
N GLY A 195 -24.53 15.97 32.18
CA GLY A 195 -24.92 15.99 30.77
C GLY A 195 -24.62 17.32 30.06
N ILE A 196 -24.84 17.32 28.74
CA ILE A 196 -25.81 18.19 28.02
C ILE A 196 -25.71 17.81 26.53
N THR A 197 -26.87 17.52 25.96
CA THR A 197 -27.17 17.40 24.52
C THR A 197 -26.81 18.66 23.75
N LEU A 198 -26.32 18.54 22.50
CA LEU A 198 -26.73 19.33 21.31
C LEU A 198 -25.77 19.07 20.12
N SER A 199 -26.28 18.47 19.05
CA SER A 199 -25.94 18.83 17.65
C SER A 199 -26.99 19.86 17.20
N PRO A 200 -26.80 20.69 16.14
CA PRO A 200 -25.93 20.52 14.96
C PRO A 200 -25.13 21.80 14.59
N ASP A 201 -24.22 21.75 13.61
CA ASP A 201 -24.37 22.43 12.30
C ASP A 201 -23.06 22.46 11.47
N LEU A 202 -23.26 22.41 10.15
CA LEU A 202 -22.28 22.53 9.08
C LEU A 202 -21.81 24.00 8.91
N ASN A 203 -20.73 24.19 8.16
CA ASN A 203 -20.17 25.46 7.66
C ASN A 203 -19.39 26.36 8.63
N ARG A 204 -18.07 26.11 8.75
CA ARG A 204 -17.01 27.15 8.60
C ARG A 204 -15.62 26.59 8.91
N ARG A 205 -14.70 26.71 7.96
CA ARG A 205 -13.25 27.07 8.11
C ARG A 205 -12.64 27.06 6.71
N ARG A 206 -12.69 28.20 6.01
CA ARG A 206 -11.58 29.16 5.81
C ARG A 206 -10.30 28.51 5.26
N PHE A 207 -10.08 28.79 3.97
CA PHE A 207 -8.81 28.80 3.27
C PHE A 207 -7.68 29.40 4.11
N ILE A 208 -6.51 28.76 4.08
CA ILE A 208 -5.23 29.38 4.41
C ILE A 208 -4.32 29.13 3.22
N ASP A 209 -4.00 30.22 2.54
CA ASP A 209 -3.04 30.35 1.45
C ASP A 209 -1.68 30.72 2.06
N VAL A 210 -0.59 30.06 1.66
CA VAL A 210 0.77 30.44 2.03
C VAL A 210 1.75 30.03 0.92
N ASN A 211 1.86 30.90 -0.08
CA ASN A 211 3.06 31.05 -0.91
C ASN A 211 3.61 32.47 -0.70
N GLY A 212 4.87 32.57 -0.31
CA GLY A 212 5.56 33.84 -0.13
C GLY A 212 6.99 33.62 0.36
N GLY A 213 7.89 33.26 -0.56
CA GLY A 213 9.33 33.32 -0.31
C GLY A 213 9.86 34.76 -0.31
N PRO A 214 11.15 34.96 0.00
CA PRO A 214 11.88 36.11 -0.47
C PRO A 214 13.10 35.72 -1.31
N SER A 215 13.22 36.40 -2.45
CA SER A 215 14.39 36.50 -3.31
C SER A 215 15.51 37.28 -2.62
N THR A 216 16.77 36.85 -2.76
CA THR A 216 17.91 37.71 -3.15
C THR A 216 19.18 36.88 -3.39
N LEU A 217 19.71 37.00 -4.61
CA LEU A 217 21.10 36.77 -5.00
C LEU A 217 21.96 37.97 -4.55
N PRO A 218 23.29 37.81 -4.45
CA PRO A 218 24.14 38.07 -5.61
C PRO A 218 24.81 36.82 -6.18
#